data_AF-A0A7S3HTB7-F1
#
_entry.id   AF-A0A7S3HTB7-F1
#
_cell.length_a   1.000
_cell.length_b   1.000
_cell.length_c   1.000
_cell.angle_alpha   90.00
_cell.angle_beta   90.00
_cell.angle_gamma   90.00
#
_symmetry.space_group_name_H-M   'P 1'
#
loop_
_entity.id
_entity.type
_entity.pdbx_description
1 polymer ?
#
loop_
_entity_poly.entity_id
_entity_poly.type
_entity_poly.pdbx_seq_one_letter_code
_entity_poly.pdbx_strand_id
1 'polypeptide(L)'
;MVDSVNWDALGLLQYGSHNYRFDSYNYYVDGSMMFLAHAVGGYGGNWNNWFASVTESFLYITGTKVGDMTGLISAAVDNSGDTADMVLNVRVNDGNDVQQLLTKNSLGWSSSAEDWLQTGSIAAATTVDLINTVNFTGTGAMNYGDHLYNVDVRVVPGTEPATVAVPSDNIFEMHADGGYGGNWNNWWASLTNSDIYMGDSKYGDAVGMIQSEVSSSGDIAEIAFYTLVNDGSEMEQLYTNNTIDWSTTSSWDQAGYMSVSSALRLVDSVNWVANGYLQYADHAYSLKAAEFAIDGFNNFLVNGNGRYGGNWNSWWASLTESAVYLSESLFGTATGYVSSDVTTSFDTGVLTFSALAFDGSEVPVMELSTNNTVTWASPIADWLTQGDINITSTTQVADILDWDAAG
;
A
#
# COMPACT_ATOMS: atom_id res chain seq x y z
N MET A 1 -30.96 54.11 -7.65
CA MET A 1 -29.87 54.74 -8.42
C MET A 1 -28.70 53.81 -8.36
N VAL A 2 -28.09 53.49 -9.49
CA VAL A 2 -26.93 52.60 -9.57
C VAL A 2 -25.76 53.42 -9.05
N ASP A 3 -25.38 53.24 -7.78
CA ASP A 3 -24.15 53.80 -7.26
C ASP A 3 -23.01 53.14 -8.01
N SER A 4 -22.39 53.88 -8.92
CA SER A 4 -21.29 53.37 -9.74
C SER A 4 -20.10 53.10 -8.84
N VAL A 5 -19.75 51.83 -8.71
CA VAL A 5 -18.64 51.30 -7.93
C VAL A 5 -17.39 51.33 -8.84
N ASN A 6 -16.45 52.24 -8.59
CA ASN A 6 -15.18 52.31 -9.34
C ASN A 6 -14.17 51.32 -8.73
N TRP A 7 -13.95 50.20 -9.42
CA TRP A 7 -12.93 49.22 -9.04
C TRP A 7 -11.58 49.63 -9.63
N ASP A 8 -10.64 49.95 -8.74
CA ASP A 8 -9.23 50.13 -9.11
C ASP A 8 -8.40 49.00 -8.48
N ALA A 9 -7.58 48.34 -9.30
CA ALA A 9 -6.58 47.39 -8.84
C ALA A 9 -5.22 47.85 -9.37
N LEU A 10 -4.31 48.19 -8.46
CA LEU A 10 -2.95 48.64 -8.74
C LEU A 10 -1.97 47.60 -8.19
N GLY A 11 -1.30 46.88 -9.09
CA GLY A 11 -0.16 46.04 -8.75
C GLY A 11 1.14 46.70 -9.19
N LEU A 12 2.10 46.83 -8.27
CA LEU A 12 3.45 47.30 -8.57
C LEU A 12 4.46 46.24 -8.15
N LEU A 13 5.10 45.61 -9.15
CA LEU A 13 6.28 44.77 -8.94
C LEU A 13 7.54 45.59 -9.26
N GLN A 14 8.38 45.86 -8.28
CA GLN A 14 9.63 46.60 -8.51
C GLN A 14 10.81 45.64 -8.69
N TYR A 15 11.01 45.20 -9.93
CA TYR A 15 12.12 44.33 -10.31
C TYR A 15 13.48 44.98 -9.96
N GLY A 16 14.32 44.27 -9.21
CA GLY A 16 15.65 44.72 -8.75
C GLY A 16 15.72 45.28 -7.32
N SER A 17 14.61 45.81 -6.80
CA SER A 17 14.51 46.20 -5.38
C SER A 17 14.05 45.07 -4.45
N HIS A 18 13.72 43.91 -5.03
CA HIS A 18 13.26 42.71 -4.32
C HIS A 18 11.96 42.94 -3.52
N ASN A 19 11.15 43.93 -3.91
CA ASN A 19 9.91 44.30 -3.24
C ASN A 19 8.72 44.29 -4.20
N TYR A 20 7.54 44.06 -3.65
CA TYR A 20 6.27 44.20 -4.34
C TYR A 20 5.25 44.91 -3.47
N ARG A 21 4.27 45.53 -4.13
CA ARG A 21 3.11 46.16 -3.52
C ARG A 21 1.87 45.87 -4.35
N PHE A 22 0.81 45.44 -3.70
CA PHE A 22 -0.51 45.26 -4.30
C PHE A 22 -1.53 46.07 -3.51
N ASP A 23 -2.29 46.90 -4.20
CA ASP A 23 -3.45 47.60 -3.66
C ASP A 23 -4.66 47.32 -4.56
N SER A 24 -5.78 46.91 -3.98
CA SER A 24 -7.08 46.90 -4.65
C SER A 24 -8.06 47.64 -3.78
N TYR A 25 -8.72 48.66 -4.32
CA TYR A 25 -9.62 49.48 -3.53
C TYR A 25 -10.85 49.92 -4.30
N ASN A 26 -11.84 50.32 -3.52
CA ASN A 26 -13.10 50.85 -4.00
C ASN A 26 -13.60 51.95 -3.07
N TYR A 27 -14.14 53.02 -3.65
CA TYR A 27 -14.74 54.13 -2.93
C TYR A 27 -16.18 54.36 -3.37
N TYR A 28 -17.02 54.79 -2.43
CA TYR A 28 -18.31 55.38 -2.74
C TYR A 28 -18.14 56.72 -3.47
N VAL A 29 -19.22 57.19 -4.10
CA VAL A 29 -19.25 58.47 -4.84
C VAL A 29 -18.93 59.67 -3.93
N ASP A 30 -19.23 59.56 -2.63
CA ASP A 30 -18.91 60.58 -1.62
C ASP A 30 -17.43 60.56 -1.15
N GLY A 31 -16.62 59.63 -1.68
CA GLY A 31 -15.22 59.45 -1.35
C GLY A 31 -14.97 58.57 -0.12
N SER A 32 -16.00 58.02 0.53
CA SER A 32 -15.81 57.06 1.62
C SER A 32 -15.32 55.70 1.11
N MET A 33 -14.43 55.05 1.87
CA MET A 33 -13.81 53.78 1.48
C MET A 33 -14.80 52.62 1.64
N MET A 34 -15.10 51.93 0.54
CA MET A 34 -15.94 50.73 0.54
C MET A 34 -15.11 49.46 0.74
N PHE A 35 -13.95 49.38 0.11
CA PHE A 35 -13.08 48.21 0.13
C PHE A 35 -11.63 48.64 -0.04
N LEU A 36 -10.71 48.01 0.67
CA LEU A 36 -9.27 48.14 0.44
C LEU A 36 -8.58 46.85 0.86
N ALA A 37 -7.98 46.15 -0.10
CA ALA A 37 -7.02 45.09 0.12
C ALA A 37 -5.62 45.62 -0.21
N HIS A 38 -4.70 45.46 0.72
CA HIS A 38 -3.32 45.92 0.61
C HIS A 38 -2.37 44.80 0.98
N ALA A 39 -1.26 44.67 0.27
CA ALA A 39 -0.14 43.83 0.65
C ALA A 39 1.19 44.43 0.17
N VAL A 40 2.18 44.43 1.06
CA VAL A 40 3.58 44.76 0.77
C VAL A 40 4.45 43.62 1.25
N GLY A 41 5.44 43.30 0.44
CA GLY A 41 6.34 42.20 0.74
C GLY A 41 7.61 42.23 -0.10
N GLY A 42 8.42 41.21 0.11
CA GLY A 42 9.69 41.03 -0.58
C GLY A 42 9.83 39.67 -1.21
N TYR A 43 10.74 39.55 -2.16
CA TYR A 43 11.20 38.29 -2.72
C TYR A 43 12.66 38.43 -3.12
N GLY A 44 13.48 37.41 -2.91
CA GLY A 44 14.87 37.52 -3.30
C GLY A 44 15.64 36.22 -3.18
N GLY A 45 16.94 36.33 -3.47
CA GLY A 45 17.87 35.22 -3.39
C GLY A 45 18.22 34.60 -4.74
N ASN A 46 18.66 33.35 -4.70
CA ASN A 46 19.04 32.52 -5.85
C ASN A 46 18.40 31.12 -5.71
N TRP A 47 18.69 30.21 -6.64
CA TRP A 47 18.10 28.87 -6.63
C TRP A 47 18.35 28.06 -5.34
N ASN A 48 19.51 28.29 -4.72
CA ASN A 48 19.95 27.61 -3.51
C ASN A 48 19.57 28.37 -2.25
N ASN A 49 19.15 29.63 -2.33
CA ASN A 49 18.71 30.39 -1.17
C ASN A 49 17.72 31.44 -1.63
N TRP A 50 16.43 31.17 -1.50
CA TRP A 50 15.39 32.10 -1.90
C TRP A 50 14.35 32.29 -0.80
N PHE A 51 13.68 33.43 -0.85
CA PHE A 51 12.56 33.72 0.01
C PHE A 51 11.50 34.56 -0.71
N ALA A 52 10.28 34.47 -0.21
CA ALA A 52 9.21 35.43 -0.47
C ALA A 52 8.46 35.71 0.83
N SER A 53 8.08 36.95 1.06
CA SER A 53 7.41 37.37 2.29
C SER A 53 6.27 38.33 2.02
N VAL A 54 5.30 38.36 2.92
CA VAL A 54 4.33 39.45 3.10
C VAL A 54 4.69 40.08 4.43
N THR A 55 5.22 41.29 4.41
CA THR A 55 5.64 42.00 5.64
C THR A 55 4.51 42.85 6.21
N GLU A 56 3.60 43.29 5.36
CA GLU A 56 2.43 44.08 5.73
C GLU A 56 1.27 43.70 4.81
N SER A 57 0.08 43.52 5.37
CA SER A 57 -1.14 43.50 4.58
C SER A 57 -2.29 43.99 5.44
N PHE A 58 -3.42 44.33 4.82
CA PHE A 58 -4.67 44.58 5.54
C PHE A 58 -5.84 44.53 4.57
N LEU A 59 -7.01 44.21 5.12
CA LEU A 59 -8.29 44.27 4.44
C LEU A 59 -9.21 45.21 5.21
N TYR A 60 -9.77 46.20 4.52
CA TYR A 60 -10.85 47.05 5.02
C TYR A 60 -12.12 46.85 4.21
N ILE A 61 -13.26 46.83 4.90
CA ILE A 61 -14.59 46.84 4.31
C ILE A 61 -15.38 47.96 4.99
N THR A 62 -15.96 48.87 4.21
CA THR A 62 -16.75 50.02 4.68
C THR A 62 -16.02 50.84 5.76
N GLY A 63 -14.72 51.09 5.54
CA GLY A 63 -13.87 51.82 6.48
C GLY A 63 -13.48 51.07 7.76
N THR A 64 -13.88 49.81 7.92
CA THR A 64 -13.55 48.97 9.09
C THR A 64 -12.51 47.93 8.70
N LYS A 65 -11.43 47.79 9.49
CA LYS A 65 -10.44 46.73 9.30
C LYS A 65 -11.11 45.38 9.57
N VAL A 66 -10.97 44.46 8.64
CA VAL A 66 -11.48 43.08 8.74
C VAL A 66 -10.38 42.14 9.22
N GLY A 67 -9.13 42.40 8.82
CA GLY A 67 -7.98 41.64 9.25
C GLY A 67 -6.70 42.00 8.50
N ASP A 68 -5.64 41.28 8.83
CA ASP A 68 -4.34 41.34 8.16
C ASP A 68 -3.64 39.98 8.17
N MET A 69 -2.63 39.86 7.32
CA MET A 69 -1.75 38.71 7.23
C MET A 69 -0.28 39.15 7.12
N THR A 70 0.60 38.40 7.76
CA THR A 70 2.03 38.40 7.44
C THR A 70 2.49 36.99 7.17
N GLY A 71 3.56 36.82 6.40
CA GLY A 71 4.07 35.50 6.10
C GLY A 71 5.46 35.50 5.50
N LEU A 72 6.10 34.33 5.58
CA LEU A 72 7.41 34.05 5.00
C LEU A 72 7.39 32.63 4.46
N ILE A 73 7.83 32.48 3.22
CA ILE A 73 8.33 31.23 2.68
C ILE A 73 9.81 31.41 2.36
N SER A 74 10.64 30.48 2.79
CA SER A 74 12.07 30.49 2.49
C SER A 74 12.59 29.08 2.27
N ALA A 75 13.61 28.97 1.45
CA ALA A 75 14.38 27.74 1.26
C ALA A 75 15.86 28.09 1.22
N ALA A 76 16.67 27.35 1.97
CA ALA A 76 18.11 27.37 1.91
C ALA A 76 18.57 25.94 1.62
N VAL A 77 19.17 25.74 0.45
CA VAL A 77 19.74 24.49 -0.06
C VAL A 77 21.24 24.74 -0.23
N ASP A 78 22.08 23.78 0.16
CA ASP A 78 23.51 23.89 -0.13
C ASP A 78 23.79 23.74 -1.64
N ASN A 79 25.06 23.89 -2.04
CA ASN A 79 25.40 23.86 -3.46
C ASN A 79 25.35 22.46 -4.09
N SER A 80 25.42 21.40 -3.29
CA SER A 80 25.31 20.02 -3.77
C SER A 80 23.86 19.53 -3.79
N GLY A 81 22.96 20.18 -3.04
CA GLY A 81 21.59 19.73 -2.82
C GLY A 81 21.47 18.74 -1.67
N ASP A 82 22.55 18.43 -0.95
CA ASP A 82 22.61 17.41 0.09
C ASP A 82 21.96 17.89 1.39
N THR A 83 21.96 19.19 1.62
CA THR A 83 21.36 19.81 2.80
C THR A 83 20.36 20.86 2.38
N ALA A 84 19.19 20.86 2.99
CA ALA A 84 18.30 22.01 2.93
C ALA A 84 17.45 22.23 4.17
N ASP A 85 16.96 23.45 4.29
CA ASP A 85 15.97 23.89 5.24
C ASP A 85 14.95 24.77 4.52
N MET A 86 13.68 24.39 4.59
CA MET A 86 12.56 25.10 4.03
C MET A 86 11.60 25.46 5.14
N VAL A 87 11.15 26.73 5.18
CA VAL A 87 10.24 27.23 6.21
C VAL A 87 9.06 27.93 5.55
N LEU A 88 7.86 27.68 6.08
CA LEU A 88 6.64 28.43 5.75
C LEU A 88 5.93 28.84 7.03
N ASN A 89 5.85 30.15 7.26
CA ASN A 89 5.16 30.75 8.40
C ASN A 89 4.11 31.73 7.90
N VAL A 90 2.89 31.63 8.43
CA VAL A 90 1.80 32.57 8.14
C VAL A 90 1.15 32.97 9.44
N ARG A 91 0.89 34.26 9.62
CA ARG A 91 0.10 34.79 10.71
C ARG A 91 -1.06 35.58 10.14
N VAL A 92 -2.27 35.34 10.64
CA VAL A 92 -3.47 36.10 10.30
C VAL A 92 -4.05 36.70 11.58
N ASN A 93 -4.40 37.98 11.55
CA ASN A 93 -5.11 38.68 12.61
C ASN A 93 -6.49 39.15 12.12
N ASP A 94 -7.42 39.32 13.04
CA ASP A 94 -8.73 39.92 12.77
C ASP A 94 -8.67 41.46 12.73
N GLY A 95 -9.83 42.10 12.58
CA GLY A 95 -9.97 43.56 12.53
C GLY A 95 -9.54 44.30 13.81
N ASN A 96 -9.38 43.58 14.92
CA ASN A 96 -8.97 44.10 16.22
C ASN A 96 -7.50 43.74 16.54
N ASP A 97 -6.73 43.31 15.55
CA ASP A 97 -5.34 42.83 15.69
C ASP A 97 -5.18 41.61 16.60
N VAL A 98 -6.27 40.85 16.81
CA VAL A 98 -6.24 39.58 17.53
C VAL A 98 -5.87 38.48 16.54
N GLN A 99 -4.78 37.77 16.82
CA GLN A 99 -4.36 36.62 16.01
C GLN A 99 -5.51 35.60 15.91
N GLN A 100 -5.72 35.07 14.71
CA GLN A 100 -6.72 34.03 14.42
C GLN A 100 -6.05 32.75 13.95
N LEU A 101 -4.92 32.88 13.23
CA LEU A 101 -4.15 31.78 12.68
C LEU A 101 -2.65 32.05 12.88
N LEU A 102 -1.92 31.02 13.27
CA LEU A 102 -0.47 30.98 13.13
C LEU A 102 -0.06 29.62 12.56
N THR A 103 0.76 29.62 11.52
CA THR A 103 1.40 28.41 11.00
C THR A 103 2.91 28.49 11.19
N LYS A 104 3.50 27.34 11.52
CA LYS A 104 4.95 27.13 11.52
C LYS A 104 5.23 25.81 10.85
N ASN A 105 5.79 25.84 9.65
CA ASN A 105 6.10 24.64 8.90
C ASN A 105 7.58 24.64 8.56
N SER A 106 8.21 23.48 8.70
CA SER A 106 9.58 23.26 8.29
C SER A 106 9.72 21.94 7.57
N LEU A 107 10.58 21.90 6.55
CA LEU A 107 11.06 20.70 5.90
C LEU A 107 12.57 20.83 5.79
N GLY A 108 13.30 19.93 6.42
CA GLY A 108 14.75 19.86 6.33
C GLY A 108 15.22 18.51 5.85
N TRP A 109 16.33 18.49 5.12
CA TRP A 109 17.07 17.27 4.86
C TRP A 109 18.57 17.49 4.98
N SER A 110 19.30 16.43 5.27
CA SER A 110 20.76 16.42 5.28
C SER A 110 21.27 15.06 4.82
N SER A 111 22.28 15.02 3.96
CA SER A 111 22.99 13.81 3.54
C SER A 111 24.48 14.00 3.77
N SER A 112 25.17 12.93 4.16
CA SER A 112 26.63 12.96 4.38
C SER A 112 27.46 12.50 3.18
N ALA A 113 26.81 12.02 2.11
CA ALA A 113 27.45 11.44 0.93
C ALA A 113 26.79 11.91 -0.38
N GLU A 114 27.52 11.79 -1.50
CA GLU A 114 26.98 11.93 -2.88
C GLU A 114 25.82 10.95 -3.16
N ASP A 115 25.63 9.94 -2.30
CA ASP A 115 24.60 8.93 -2.40
C ASP A 115 23.56 9.12 -1.29
N TRP A 116 22.54 9.94 -1.59
CA TRP A 116 21.41 10.30 -0.72
C TRP A 116 20.69 9.11 -0.06
N LEU A 117 20.87 7.90 -0.57
CA LEU A 117 20.23 6.67 -0.08
C LEU A 117 21.00 5.98 1.06
N GLN A 118 22.28 6.32 1.30
CA GLN A 118 23.09 5.59 2.28
C GLN A 118 23.03 6.16 3.68
N THR A 119 23.20 7.48 3.82
CA THR A 119 23.26 8.14 5.13
C THR A 119 22.70 9.55 5.05
N GLY A 120 21.77 9.88 5.93
CA GLY A 120 21.13 11.19 5.93
C GLY A 120 19.87 11.21 6.77
N SER A 121 19.18 12.34 6.75
CA SER A 121 17.89 12.52 7.42
C SER A 121 16.99 13.43 6.61
N ILE A 122 15.70 13.17 6.69
CA ILE A 122 14.65 14.09 6.27
C ILE A 122 13.70 14.28 7.44
N ALA A 123 13.34 15.52 7.75
CA ALA A 123 12.43 15.84 8.83
C ALA A 123 11.45 16.93 8.36
N ALA A 124 10.17 16.70 8.63
CA ALA A 124 9.11 17.67 8.43
C ALA A 124 8.43 17.96 9.77
N ALA A 125 8.08 19.22 9.99
CA ALA A 125 7.26 19.63 11.11
C ALA A 125 6.24 20.66 10.66
N THR A 126 5.05 20.61 11.24
CA THR A 126 3.99 21.56 11.02
C THR A 126 3.29 21.84 12.34
N THR A 127 3.02 23.11 12.58
CA THR A 127 2.14 23.59 13.64
C THR A 127 1.14 24.53 13.02
N VAL A 128 -0.13 24.34 13.33
CA VAL A 128 -1.22 25.21 12.90
C VAL A 128 -2.05 25.53 14.14
N ASP A 129 -1.94 26.76 14.62
CA ASP A 129 -2.70 27.27 15.75
C ASP A 129 -3.91 28.05 15.23
N LEU A 130 -5.11 27.48 15.37
CA LEU A 130 -6.36 28.21 15.20
C LEU A 130 -6.86 28.64 16.58
N ILE A 131 -6.82 29.95 16.82
CA ILE A 131 -7.21 30.50 18.11
C ILE A 131 -8.69 30.18 18.41
N ASN A 132 -8.97 29.81 19.65
CA ASN A 132 -10.28 29.39 20.16
C ASN A 132 -10.89 28.17 19.46
N THR A 133 -10.12 27.42 18.64
CA THR A 133 -10.61 26.22 17.97
C THR A 133 -9.74 25.02 18.31
N VAL A 134 -8.65 24.82 17.57
CA VAL A 134 -7.77 23.65 17.68
C VAL A 134 -6.35 24.07 17.32
N ASN A 135 -5.38 23.44 17.98
CA ASN A 135 -3.99 23.48 17.56
C ASN A 135 -3.61 22.10 17.00
N PHE A 136 -3.10 22.08 15.78
CA PHE A 136 -2.62 20.89 15.10
C PHE A 136 -1.09 20.93 15.07
N THR A 137 -0.44 19.85 15.49
CA THR A 137 0.99 19.64 15.35
C THR A 137 1.22 18.31 14.65
N GLY A 138 2.09 18.29 13.66
CA GLY A 138 2.55 17.09 12.99
C GLY A 138 4.06 17.12 12.85
N THR A 139 4.74 16.03 13.17
CA THR A 139 6.16 15.85 12.90
C THR A 139 6.38 14.50 12.24
N GLY A 140 7.37 14.41 11.38
CA GLY A 140 7.80 13.16 10.82
C GLY A 140 9.27 13.25 10.48
N ALA A 141 10.02 12.21 10.78
CA ALA A 141 11.41 12.12 10.37
C ALA A 141 11.75 10.71 9.89
N MET A 142 12.73 10.64 9.00
CA MET A 142 13.29 9.42 8.48
C MET A 142 14.80 9.59 8.42
N ASN A 143 15.53 8.67 9.03
CA ASN A 143 16.99 8.66 9.06
C ASN A 143 17.50 7.52 8.17
N TYR A 144 18.15 7.90 7.07
CA TYR A 144 18.90 7.01 6.19
C TYR A 144 20.20 6.59 6.87
N GLY A 145 20.50 5.28 6.87
CA GLY A 145 21.68 4.69 7.52
C GLY A 145 21.43 4.20 8.95
N ASP A 146 20.64 4.93 9.73
CA ASP A 146 20.17 4.46 11.04
C ASP A 146 18.95 3.53 10.93
N HIS A 147 18.36 3.42 9.73
CA HIS A 147 17.30 2.45 9.42
C HIS A 147 16.01 2.67 10.22
N LEU A 148 15.68 3.95 10.50
CA LEU A 148 14.57 4.33 11.37
C LEU A 148 13.70 5.43 10.75
N TYR A 149 12.41 5.39 11.05
CA TYR A 149 11.48 6.48 10.79
C TYR A 149 10.50 6.63 11.94
N ASN A 150 9.97 7.84 12.10
CA ASN A 150 8.93 8.17 13.07
C ASN A 150 7.96 9.20 12.49
N VAL A 151 6.70 9.10 12.89
CA VAL A 151 5.63 10.05 12.57
C VAL A 151 4.81 10.28 13.84
N ASP A 152 4.54 11.54 14.14
CA ASP A 152 3.75 11.97 15.27
C ASP A 152 2.76 13.04 14.81
N VAL A 153 1.48 12.87 15.14
CA VAL A 153 0.42 13.84 14.88
C VAL A 153 -0.38 14.04 16.14
N ARG A 154 -0.55 15.30 16.53
CA ARG A 154 -1.28 15.67 17.74
C ARG A 154 -2.22 16.85 17.47
N VAL A 155 -3.45 16.72 17.94
CA VAL A 155 -4.46 17.79 17.94
C VAL A 155 -4.85 18.08 19.38
N VAL A 156 -4.70 19.32 19.80
CA VAL A 156 -5.11 19.80 21.12
C VAL A 156 -6.12 20.93 21.00
N PRO A 157 -6.94 21.21 22.03
CA PRO A 157 -7.79 22.39 22.02
C PRO A 157 -6.97 23.67 21.81
N GLY A 158 -7.50 24.61 21.04
CA GLY A 158 -6.88 25.93 20.89
C GLY A 158 -6.80 26.64 22.24
N THR A 159 -5.71 27.34 22.51
CA THR A 159 -5.59 28.14 23.73
C THR A 159 -6.59 29.31 23.68
N GLU A 160 -7.60 29.30 24.54
CA GLU A 160 -8.40 30.48 24.85
C GLU A 160 -7.47 31.62 25.36
N PRO A 161 -7.82 32.89 25.15
CA PRO A 161 -7.13 34.01 25.79
C PRO A 161 -7.29 33.94 27.32
N ALA A 162 -6.32 33.29 27.97
CA ALA A 162 -5.87 33.42 29.37
C ALA A 162 -6.88 33.36 30.54
N THR A 163 -8.19 33.15 30.36
CA THR A 163 -9.14 33.22 31.50
C THR A 163 -9.78 31.91 31.94
N VAL A 164 -9.67 30.82 31.19
CA VAL A 164 -10.23 29.52 31.60
C VAL A 164 -9.23 28.42 31.27
N ALA A 165 -8.83 27.64 32.27
CA ALA A 165 -8.04 26.44 32.08
C ALA A 165 -8.90 25.42 31.30
N VAL A 166 -8.69 25.34 29.99
CA VAL A 166 -9.21 24.24 29.18
C VAL A 166 -8.40 23.00 29.59
N PRO A 167 -9.03 21.85 29.87
CA PRO A 167 -8.32 20.61 30.14
C PRO A 167 -7.30 20.34 29.03
N SER A 168 -6.10 19.95 29.43
CA SER A 168 -4.94 19.68 28.56
C SER A 168 -5.08 18.43 27.70
N ASP A 169 -6.31 17.92 27.56
CA ASP A 169 -6.57 16.58 27.08
C ASP A 169 -6.47 16.60 25.55
N ASN A 170 -5.66 15.71 25.00
CA ASN A 170 -5.46 15.60 23.57
C ASN A 170 -6.79 15.29 22.90
N ILE A 171 -7.17 16.01 21.84
CA ILE A 171 -8.38 15.66 21.07
C ILE A 171 -8.10 14.39 20.27
N PHE A 172 -6.92 14.35 19.65
CA PHE A 172 -6.44 13.25 18.82
C PHE A 172 -4.92 13.18 18.93
N GLU A 173 -4.38 11.98 19.00
CA GLU A 173 -2.95 11.73 18.94
C GLU A 173 -2.69 10.45 18.15
N MET A 174 -1.70 10.48 17.27
CA MET A 174 -1.21 9.34 16.53
C MET A 174 0.31 9.35 16.59
N HIS A 175 0.87 8.20 16.92
CA HIS A 175 2.29 8.00 16.95
C HIS A 175 2.62 6.74 16.15
N ALA A 176 3.66 6.76 15.34
CA ALA A 176 4.09 5.61 14.55
C ALA A 176 5.60 5.62 14.36
N ASP A 177 6.25 4.54 14.79
CA ASP A 177 7.69 4.33 14.70
C ASP A 177 7.97 3.02 13.97
N GLY A 178 9.03 3.00 13.19
CA GLY A 178 9.46 1.80 12.51
C GLY A 178 10.88 1.88 12.01
N GLY A 179 11.24 0.86 11.23
CA GLY A 179 12.55 0.80 10.63
C GLY A 179 12.52 0.19 9.23
N TYR A 180 13.66 0.26 8.57
CA TYR A 180 13.86 -0.35 7.26
C TYR A 180 15.35 -0.53 7.05
N GLY A 181 15.79 -1.58 6.36
CA GLY A 181 17.21 -1.71 6.09
C GLY A 181 17.57 -2.88 5.21
N GLY A 182 18.88 -3.10 5.09
CA GLY A 182 19.46 -4.18 4.32
C GLY A 182 19.97 -3.77 2.94
N ASN A 183 19.96 -4.70 2.00
CA ASN A 183 20.43 -4.56 0.63
C ASN A 183 19.49 -5.33 -0.33
N TRP A 184 19.79 -5.32 -1.62
CA TRP A 184 18.98 -5.97 -2.66
C TRP A 184 18.61 -7.44 -2.35
N ASN A 185 19.53 -8.18 -1.73
CA ASN A 185 19.38 -9.60 -1.43
C ASN A 185 18.87 -9.86 -0.01
N ASN A 186 18.98 -8.93 0.92
CA ASN A 186 18.44 -9.08 2.26
C ASN A 186 17.92 -7.73 2.72
N TRP A 187 16.61 -7.51 2.70
CA TRP A 187 16.00 -6.26 3.12
C TRP A 187 14.79 -6.49 4.00
N TRP A 188 14.47 -5.50 4.81
CA TRP A 188 13.30 -5.49 5.69
C TRP A 188 12.74 -4.09 5.85
N ALA A 189 11.46 -4.01 6.19
CA ALA A 189 10.78 -2.81 6.67
C ALA A 189 9.79 -3.21 7.76
N SER A 190 9.67 -2.39 8.80
CA SER A 190 8.83 -2.68 9.96
C SER A 190 8.08 -1.45 10.43
N LEU A 191 6.95 -1.72 11.08
CA LEU A 191 6.22 -0.81 11.95
C LEU A 191 6.33 -1.39 13.35
N THR A 192 7.18 -0.82 14.18
CA THR A 192 7.49 -1.35 15.52
C THR A 192 6.55 -0.82 16.58
N ASN A 193 6.05 0.39 16.39
CA ASN A 193 4.99 0.94 17.21
C ASN A 193 4.03 1.73 16.31
N SER A 194 2.73 1.62 16.53
CA SER A 194 1.80 2.62 16.06
C SER A 194 0.58 2.66 16.95
N ASP A 195 0.25 3.82 17.49
CA ASP A 195 -0.86 3.99 18.41
C ASP A 195 -1.75 5.14 17.94
N ILE A 196 -3.05 5.02 18.15
CA ILE A 196 -4.03 6.10 17.96
C ILE A 196 -4.79 6.31 19.27
N TYR A 197 -4.91 7.57 19.67
CA TYR A 197 -5.66 8.01 20.84
C TYR A 197 -6.70 9.06 20.46
N MET A 198 -7.84 9.04 21.15
CA MET A 198 -8.80 10.14 21.19
C MET A 198 -9.06 10.50 22.64
N GLY A 199 -8.81 11.73 23.05
CA GLY A 199 -8.68 12.00 24.49
C GLY A 199 -7.47 11.27 25.08
N ASP A 200 -7.66 10.80 26.30
CA ASP A 200 -6.70 9.92 26.99
C ASP A 200 -6.95 8.42 26.72
N SER A 201 -7.88 8.10 25.81
CA SER A 201 -8.25 6.72 25.50
C SER A 201 -7.51 6.22 24.26
N LYS A 202 -6.79 5.11 24.40
CA LYS A 202 -6.24 4.39 23.24
C LYS A 202 -7.41 3.81 22.45
N TYR A 203 -7.36 3.95 21.13
CA TYR A 203 -8.37 3.41 20.21
C TYR A 203 -7.87 2.17 19.47
N GLY A 204 -6.56 2.04 19.31
CA GLY A 204 -5.94 0.85 18.75
C GLY A 204 -4.48 1.08 18.42
N ASP A 205 -3.84 0.00 18.00
CA ASP A 205 -2.46 -0.01 17.55
C ASP A 205 -2.25 -1.00 16.41
N ALA A 206 -1.12 -0.84 15.73
CA ALA A 206 -0.64 -1.82 14.78
C ALA A 206 0.87 -1.99 14.83
N VAL A 207 1.30 -3.23 14.59
CA VAL A 207 2.70 -3.58 14.36
C VAL A 207 2.80 -4.46 13.12
N GLY A 208 3.93 -4.42 12.44
CA GLY A 208 4.11 -5.22 11.24
C GLY A 208 5.54 -5.27 10.74
N MET A 209 5.81 -6.22 9.86
CA MET A 209 7.10 -6.40 9.22
C MET A 209 6.90 -7.00 7.84
N ILE A 210 7.70 -6.55 6.89
CA ILE A 210 7.94 -7.23 5.62
C ILE A 210 9.44 -7.41 5.48
N GLN A 211 9.87 -8.61 5.10
CA GLN A 211 11.27 -8.92 4.90
C GLN A 211 11.46 -9.87 3.72
N SER A 212 12.66 -9.83 3.16
CA SER A 212 13.10 -10.72 2.10
C SER A 212 14.57 -11.04 2.32
N GLU A 213 14.90 -12.31 2.39
CA GLU A 213 16.26 -12.83 2.40
C GLU A 213 16.43 -13.77 1.22
N VAL A 214 17.25 -13.38 0.25
CA VAL A 214 17.56 -14.10 -0.98
C VAL A 214 19.06 -14.31 -1.03
N SER A 215 19.50 -15.55 -1.17
CA SER A 215 20.91 -15.88 -1.39
C SER A 215 21.46 -15.16 -2.63
N SER A 216 22.77 -14.92 -2.68
CA SER A 216 23.39 -14.21 -3.80
C SER A 216 23.25 -14.90 -5.17
N SER A 217 23.00 -16.22 -5.19
CA SER A 217 22.72 -16.97 -6.42
C SER A 217 21.22 -17.00 -6.76
N GLY A 218 20.35 -16.60 -5.83
CA GLY A 218 18.89 -16.69 -5.96
C GLY A 218 18.31 -18.06 -5.64
N ASP A 219 19.15 -19.05 -5.30
CA ASP A 219 18.74 -20.45 -5.13
C ASP A 219 17.99 -20.73 -3.82
N ILE A 220 18.23 -19.91 -2.81
CA ILE A 220 17.55 -19.95 -1.52
C ILE A 220 16.91 -18.59 -1.30
N ALA A 221 15.65 -18.58 -0.86
CA ALA A 221 15.08 -17.39 -0.26
C ALA A 221 13.96 -17.67 0.75
N GLU A 222 13.72 -16.65 1.57
CA GLU A 222 12.62 -16.51 2.52
C GLU A 222 12.04 -15.10 2.38
N ILE A 223 10.74 -14.99 2.13
CA ILE A 223 10.00 -13.73 2.14
C ILE A 223 8.93 -13.87 3.19
N ALA A 224 8.92 -12.98 4.19
CA ALA A 224 7.93 -13.00 5.25
C ALA A 224 7.23 -11.66 5.37
N PHE A 225 5.93 -11.69 5.63
CA PHE A 225 5.17 -10.50 5.98
C PHE A 225 4.15 -10.79 7.07
N TYR A 226 4.14 -9.89 8.05
CA TYR A 226 3.39 -10.00 9.29
C TYR A 226 2.71 -8.67 9.59
N THR A 227 1.48 -8.71 10.09
CA THR A 227 0.77 -7.55 10.62
C THR A 227 -0.11 -7.99 11.77
N LEU A 228 -0.13 -7.21 12.84
CA LEU A 228 -1.05 -7.34 13.95
C LEU A 228 -1.67 -5.97 14.20
N VAL A 229 -3.00 -5.92 14.30
CA VAL A 229 -3.77 -4.74 14.65
C VAL A 229 -4.60 -5.08 15.87
N ASN A 230 -4.53 -4.23 16.89
CA ASN A 230 -5.32 -4.37 18.11
C ASN A 230 -6.27 -3.17 18.28
N ASP A 231 -7.35 -3.36 19.03
CA ASP A 231 -8.20 -2.26 19.50
C ASP A 231 -7.62 -1.60 20.75
N GLY A 232 -8.30 -0.56 21.25
CA GLY A 232 -7.89 0.20 22.43
C GLY A 232 -7.82 -0.59 23.74
N SER A 233 -8.30 -1.84 23.75
CA SER A 233 -8.22 -2.76 24.88
C SER A 233 -7.14 -3.83 24.69
N GLU A 234 -6.26 -3.67 23.70
CA GLU A 234 -5.21 -4.63 23.32
C GLU A 234 -5.78 -5.98 22.85
N MET A 235 -7.03 -5.99 22.37
CA MET A 235 -7.60 -7.16 21.73
C MET A 235 -7.32 -7.10 20.24
N GLU A 236 -6.74 -8.19 19.73
CA GLU A 236 -6.52 -8.35 18.29
C GLU A 236 -7.80 -8.08 17.51
N GLN A 237 -7.67 -7.38 16.39
CA GLN A 237 -8.73 -7.14 15.40
C GLN A 237 -8.37 -7.77 14.06
N LEU A 238 -7.09 -7.72 13.69
CA LEU A 238 -6.56 -8.32 12.47
C LEU A 238 -5.17 -8.89 12.71
N TYR A 239 -4.92 -10.08 12.19
CA TYR A 239 -3.61 -10.71 12.17
C TYR A 239 -3.33 -11.30 10.79
N THR A 240 -2.15 -11.05 10.26
CA THR A 240 -1.61 -11.72 9.09
C THR A 240 -0.22 -12.25 9.38
N ASN A 241 0.08 -13.44 8.88
CA ASN A 241 1.44 -13.98 8.90
C ASN A 241 1.61 -14.89 7.69
N ASN A 242 2.53 -14.53 6.82
CA ASN A 242 2.69 -15.17 5.54
C ASN A 242 4.17 -15.34 5.25
N THR A 243 4.51 -16.50 4.69
CA THR A 243 5.87 -16.82 4.28
C THR A 243 5.88 -17.41 2.87
N ILE A 244 6.94 -17.12 2.13
CA ILE A 244 7.28 -17.75 0.87
C ILE A 244 8.74 -18.18 0.99
N ASP A 245 8.98 -19.48 0.90
CA ASP A 245 10.30 -20.06 1.06
C ASP A 245 10.64 -20.89 -0.17
N TRP A 246 11.85 -20.77 -0.71
CA TRP A 246 12.36 -21.72 -1.67
C TRP A 246 13.82 -22.06 -1.40
N SER A 247 14.18 -23.27 -1.80
CA SER A 247 15.56 -23.73 -1.73
C SER A 247 15.79 -24.72 -2.85
N THR A 248 16.80 -24.47 -3.67
CA THR A 248 17.32 -25.43 -4.64
C THR A 248 18.75 -25.81 -4.30
N THR A 249 19.06 -27.11 -4.45
CA THR A 249 20.41 -27.66 -4.24
C THR A 249 21.18 -27.82 -5.55
N SER A 250 20.52 -27.53 -6.68
CA SER A 250 21.01 -27.64 -8.06
C SER A 250 20.35 -26.54 -8.92
N SER A 251 20.30 -26.72 -10.25
CA SER A 251 19.43 -25.87 -11.09
C SER A 251 17.96 -26.02 -10.67
N TRP A 252 17.18 -24.96 -10.90
CA TRP A 252 15.76 -24.81 -10.51
C TRP A 252 14.83 -25.94 -10.98
N ASP A 253 15.26 -26.70 -11.98
CA ASP A 253 14.53 -27.79 -12.62
C ASP A 253 14.90 -29.19 -12.06
N GLN A 254 15.87 -29.30 -11.15
CA GLN A 254 16.45 -30.59 -10.77
C GLN A 254 16.17 -31.01 -9.33
N ALA A 255 16.36 -30.13 -8.34
CA ALA A 255 16.18 -30.50 -6.94
C ALA A 255 16.00 -29.31 -6.01
N GLY A 256 14.89 -29.32 -5.29
CA GLY A 256 14.58 -28.28 -4.31
C GLY A 256 13.10 -28.31 -3.91
N TYR A 257 12.69 -27.26 -3.22
CA TYR A 257 11.29 -27.03 -2.88
C TYR A 257 10.91 -25.56 -2.95
N MET A 258 9.61 -25.31 -3.02
CA MET A 258 8.96 -24.05 -2.71
C MET A 258 7.84 -24.31 -1.72
N SER A 259 7.70 -23.45 -0.72
CA SER A 259 6.66 -23.47 0.29
C SER A 259 6.03 -22.09 0.37
N VAL A 260 4.72 -22.03 0.48
CA VAL A 260 3.98 -20.80 0.74
C VAL A 260 3.06 -21.08 1.91
N SER A 261 3.11 -20.24 2.94
CA SER A 261 2.19 -20.27 4.06
C SER A 261 1.51 -18.92 4.20
N SER A 262 0.23 -18.94 4.53
CA SER A 262 -0.58 -17.75 4.72
C SER A 262 -1.55 -17.99 5.86
N ALA A 263 -1.58 -17.06 6.80
CA ALA A 263 -2.58 -16.96 7.85
C ALA A 263 -3.20 -15.57 7.80
N LEU A 264 -4.53 -15.53 7.88
CA LEU A 264 -5.32 -14.31 8.04
C LEU A 264 -6.38 -14.57 9.09
N ARG A 265 -6.42 -13.75 10.13
CA ARG A 265 -7.49 -13.75 11.13
C ARG A 265 -8.07 -12.36 11.21
N LEU A 266 -9.38 -12.29 11.04
CA LEU A 266 -10.20 -11.11 11.28
C LEU A 266 -11.14 -11.45 12.42
N VAL A 267 -11.01 -10.74 13.54
CA VAL A 267 -11.79 -11.04 14.75
C VAL A 267 -13.28 -10.91 14.47
N ASP A 268 -14.04 -11.81 15.11
CA ASP A 268 -15.49 -11.97 14.95
C ASP A 268 -15.97 -12.24 13.51
N SER A 269 -15.06 -12.63 12.62
CA SER A 269 -15.39 -12.86 11.21
C SER A 269 -14.84 -14.19 10.71
N VAL A 270 -13.52 -14.30 10.53
CA VAL A 270 -12.93 -15.31 9.67
C VAL A 270 -11.50 -15.63 10.11
N ASN A 271 -11.13 -16.91 10.05
CA ASN A 271 -9.75 -17.38 10.28
C ASN A 271 -9.32 -18.29 9.12
N TRP A 272 -8.57 -17.76 8.16
CA TRP A 272 -8.02 -18.49 7.03
C TRP A 272 -6.59 -18.94 7.28
N VAL A 273 -6.30 -20.17 6.89
CA VAL A 273 -4.95 -20.70 6.77
C VAL A 273 -4.80 -21.39 5.42
N ALA A 274 -3.82 -20.97 4.63
CA ALA A 274 -3.46 -21.61 3.38
C ALA A 274 -1.98 -22.01 3.39
N ASN A 275 -1.69 -23.22 2.91
CA ASN A 275 -0.35 -23.75 2.74
C ASN A 275 -0.24 -24.37 1.36
N GLY A 276 0.84 -24.07 0.66
CA GLY A 276 1.22 -24.70 -0.60
C GLY A 276 2.64 -25.19 -0.50
N TYR A 277 2.90 -26.34 -1.08
CA TYR A 277 4.21 -26.96 -1.11
C TYR A 277 4.45 -27.59 -2.47
N LEU A 278 5.63 -27.38 -3.03
CA LEU A 278 6.07 -27.90 -4.32
C LEU A 278 7.48 -28.46 -4.14
N GLN A 279 7.70 -29.71 -4.53
CA GLN A 279 9.01 -30.36 -4.56
C GLN A 279 9.44 -30.59 -6.00
N TYR A 280 10.54 -29.97 -6.39
CA TYR A 280 11.09 -30.08 -7.75
C TYR A 280 11.65 -31.48 -8.05
N ALA A 281 12.47 -32.03 -7.15
CA ALA A 281 13.09 -33.35 -7.35
C ALA A 281 12.08 -34.50 -7.27
N ASP A 282 11.20 -34.44 -6.28
CA ASP A 282 10.25 -35.51 -5.99
C ASP A 282 8.97 -35.35 -6.82
N HIS A 283 8.93 -34.37 -7.72
CA HIS A 283 7.89 -34.25 -8.72
C HIS A 283 6.51 -34.18 -8.08
N ALA A 284 6.39 -33.49 -6.94
CA ALA A 284 5.23 -33.56 -6.05
C ALA A 284 4.78 -32.16 -5.64
N TYR A 285 3.48 -32.01 -5.42
CA TYR A 285 2.92 -30.80 -4.83
C TYR A 285 1.79 -31.13 -3.86
N SER A 286 1.59 -30.24 -2.90
CA SER A 286 0.49 -30.29 -1.94
C SER A 286 -0.06 -28.89 -1.74
N LEU A 287 -1.38 -28.78 -1.66
CA LEU A 287 -2.11 -27.55 -1.40
C LEU A 287 -3.13 -27.84 -0.31
N LYS A 288 -3.24 -26.94 0.66
CA LYS A 288 -4.24 -26.99 1.72
C LYS A 288 -4.71 -25.58 2.00
N ALA A 289 -6.01 -25.33 1.95
CA ALA A 289 -6.60 -24.09 2.44
C ALA A 289 -7.77 -24.41 3.35
N ALA A 290 -7.85 -23.73 4.48
CA ALA A 290 -8.87 -23.95 5.49
C ALA A 290 -9.38 -22.63 6.04
N GLU A 291 -10.68 -22.57 6.30
CA GLU A 291 -11.35 -21.54 7.06
C GLU A 291 -11.86 -22.17 8.36
N PHE A 292 -11.47 -21.58 9.48
CA PHE A 292 -11.91 -21.98 10.81
C PHE A 292 -12.92 -20.97 11.35
N ALA A 293 -13.96 -21.48 11.99
CA ALA A 293 -14.80 -20.72 12.89
C ALA A 293 -14.02 -20.27 14.13
N ILE A 294 -14.58 -19.32 14.88
CA ILE A 294 -13.98 -18.73 16.09
C ILE A 294 -13.72 -19.79 17.17
N ASP A 295 -14.57 -20.81 17.24
CA ASP A 295 -14.47 -21.94 18.16
C ASP A 295 -13.55 -23.07 17.65
N GLY A 296 -12.91 -22.88 16.49
CA GLY A 296 -11.90 -23.78 15.93
C GLY A 296 -12.44 -24.87 15.01
N PHE A 297 -13.75 -24.92 14.74
CA PHE A 297 -14.31 -25.86 13.77
C PHE A 297 -14.01 -25.45 12.33
N ASN A 298 -13.78 -26.41 11.45
CA ASN A 298 -13.56 -26.13 10.02
C ASN A 298 -14.88 -25.83 9.32
N ASN A 299 -15.10 -24.58 8.91
CA ASN A 299 -16.22 -24.21 8.04
C ASN A 299 -15.96 -24.67 6.60
N PHE A 300 -14.72 -24.54 6.15
CA PHE A 300 -14.26 -24.90 4.83
C PHE A 300 -12.86 -25.49 4.91
N LEU A 301 -12.62 -26.60 4.23
CA LEU A 301 -11.28 -27.17 4.07
C LEU A 301 -11.16 -27.75 2.66
N VAL A 302 -10.11 -27.36 1.94
CA VAL A 302 -9.70 -28.00 0.71
C VAL A 302 -8.27 -28.50 0.87
N ASN A 303 -8.03 -29.72 0.40
CA ASN A 303 -6.70 -30.28 0.26
C ASN A 303 -6.55 -30.90 -1.14
N GLY A 304 -5.35 -30.81 -1.68
CA GLY A 304 -4.98 -31.40 -2.96
C GLY A 304 -3.53 -31.85 -2.93
N ASN A 305 -3.28 -33.12 -3.24
CA ASN A 305 -1.95 -33.66 -3.44
C ASN A 305 -1.83 -34.11 -4.88
N GLY A 306 -0.68 -33.86 -5.47
CA GLY A 306 -0.43 -34.23 -6.84
C GLY A 306 1.04 -34.39 -7.14
N ARG A 307 1.28 -34.69 -8.41
CA ARG A 307 2.60 -34.92 -8.96
C ARG A 307 2.70 -34.30 -10.33
N TYR A 308 3.92 -34.07 -10.80
CA TYR A 308 4.18 -33.53 -12.12
C TYR A 308 5.56 -33.96 -12.58
N GLY A 309 5.85 -33.96 -13.86
CA GLY A 309 7.20 -34.21 -14.31
C GLY A 309 7.34 -34.27 -15.81
N GLY A 310 8.48 -34.81 -16.23
CA GLY A 310 8.84 -34.91 -17.63
C GLY A 310 9.74 -33.75 -18.09
N ASN A 311 9.68 -33.43 -19.38
CA ASN A 311 10.43 -32.36 -20.03
C ASN A 311 9.52 -31.60 -21.01
N TRP A 312 10.05 -30.59 -21.68
CA TRP A 312 9.29 -29.74 -22.61
C TRP A 312 8.51 -30.51 -23.69
N ASN A 313 9.06 -31.62 -24.15
CA ASN A 313 8.48 -32.44 -25.21
C ASN A 313 7.56 -33.53 -24.64
N SER A 314 7.75 -33.96 -23.41
CA SER A 314 6.94 -34.99 -22.77
C SER A 314 6.75 -34.63 -21.31
N TRP A 315 5.63 -34.00 -20.97
CA TRP A 315 5.33 -33.54 -19.61
C TRP A 315 4.01 -34.12 -19.12
N TRP A 316 3.86 -34.18 -17.80
CA TRP A 316 2.61 -34.61 -17.18
C TRP A 316 2.40 -33.91 -15.83
N ALA A 317 1.14 -33.82 -15.42
CA ALA A 317 0.72 -33.39 -14.10
C ALA A 317 -0.50 -34.20 -13.66
N SER A 318 -0.60 -34.50 -12.37
CA SER A 318 -1.68 -35.27 -11.79
C SER A 318 -2.13 -34.65 -10.47
N LEU A 319 -3.43 -34.70 -10.20
CA LEU A 319 -4.02 -34.54 -8.88
C LEU A 319 -4.37 -35.94 -8.39
N THR A 320 -3.57 -36.49 -7.47
CA THR A 320 -3.71 -37.87 -6.99
C THR A 320 -4.72 -37.98 -5.85
N GLU A 321 -4.85 -36.94 -5.05
CA GLU A 321 -5.81 -36.85 -3.96
C GLU A 321 -6.36 -35.44 -3.91
N SER A 322 -7.67 -35.28 -3.76
CA SER A 322 -8.22 -34.03 -3.28
C SER A 322 -9.50 -34.25 -2.50
N ALA A 323 -9.79 -33.37 -1.57
CA ALA A 323 -11.06 -33.34 -0.88
C ALA A 323 -11.46 -31.90 -0.58
N VAL A 324 -12.77 -31.67 -0.58
CA VAL A 324 -13.40 -30.45 -0.10
C VAL A 324 -14.30 -30.85 1.05
N TYR A 325 -14.22 -30.15 2.17
CA TYR A 325 -15.07 -30.32 3.33
C TYR A 325 -15.81 -29.02 3.61
N LEU A 326 -17.08 -29.14 3.96
CA LEU A 326 -17.93 -28.06 4.46
C LEU A 326 -18.45 -28.46 5.84
N SER A 327 -18.21 -27.64 6.86
CA SER A 327 -18.63 -27.90 8.24
C SER A 327 -18.26 -29.32 8.70
N GLU A 328 -16.98 -29.70 8.50
CA GLU A 328 -16.41 -31.03 8.79
C GLU A 328 -16.96 -32.21 7.97
N SER A 329 -17.96 -32.00 7.12
CA SER A 329 -18.53 -33.04 6.26
C SER A 329 -17.79 -33.05 4.92
N LEU A 330 -17.40 -34.24 4.45
CA LEU A 330 -16.87 -34.38 3.10
C LEU A 330 -17.93 -33.90 2.11
N PHE A 331 -17.58 -32.93 1.28
CA PHE A 331 -18.43 -32.38 0.23
C PHE A 331 -18.16 -33.05 -1.12
N GLY A 332 -16.89 -33.38 -1.39
CA GLY A 332 -16.52 -34.11 -2.60
C GLY A 332 -15.01 -34.34 -2.70
N THR A 333 -14.63 -35.18 -3.67
CA THR A 333 -13.23 -35.48 -3.99
C THR A 333 -13.01 -35.42 -5.49
N ALA A 334 -11.79 -35.12 -5.92
CA ALA A 334 -11.40 -35.19 -7.31
C ALA A 334 -9.99 -35.75 -7.51
N THR A 335 -9.79 -36.44 -8.62
CA THR A 335 -8.47 -36.79 -9.13
C THR A 335 -8.39 -36.39 -10.60
N GLY A 336 -7.18 -36.17 -11.08
CA GLY A 336 -6.97 -35.74 -12.45
C GLY A 336 -5.58 -36.06 -12.95
N TYR A 337 -5.45 -36.12 -14.27
CA TYR A 337 -4.19 -36.34 -14.95
C TYR A 337 -4.23 -35.60 -16.28
N VAL A 338 -3.15 -34.89 -16.59
CA VAL A 338 -2.90 -34.30 -17.89
C VAL A 338 -1.50 -34.66 -18.31
N SER A 339 -1.31 -35.02 -19.57
CA SER A 339 0.02 -35.24 -20.13
C SER A 339 0.10 -34.85 -21.58
N SER A 340 1.28 -34.46 -22.00
CA SER A 340 1.60 -34.25 -23.40
C SER A 340 2.83 -35.07 -23.78
N ASP A 341 2.84 -35.56 -25.03
CA ASP A 341 4.01 -36.13 -25.68
C ASP A 341 4.07 -35.56 -27.10
N VAL A 342 5.14 -34.86 -27.42
CA VAL A 342 5.30 -34.03 -28.61
C VAL A 342 6.69 -34.26 -29.19
N THR A 343 6.79 -34.37 -30.51
CA THR A 343 8.10 -34.45 -31.15
C THR A 343 8.89 -33.15 -31.00
N THR A 344 10.21 -33.23 -31.10
CA THR A 344 11.11 -32.06 -31.06
C THR A 344 10.82 -31.03 -32.16
N SER A 345 10.25 -31.46 -33.27
CA SER A 345 9.82 -30.61 -34.40
C SER A 345 8.41 -30.03 -34.19
N PHE A 346 7.70 -30.41 -33.12
CA PHE A 346 6.31 -30.06 -32.84
C PHE A 346 5.31 -30.48 -33.94
N ASP A 347 5.76 -31.34 -34.85
CA ASP A 347 4.99 -31.77 -36.02
C ASP A 347 3.98 -32.86 -35.68
N THR A 348 4.20 -33.61 -34.61
CA THR A 348 3.26 -34.59 -34.09
C THR A 348 3.19 -34.50 -32.59
N GLY A 349 2.02 -34.76 -32.03
CA GLY A 349 1.88 -34.85 -30.59
C GLY A 349 0.56 -35.41 -30.13
N VAL A 350 0.53 -35.72 -28.84
CA VAL A 350 -0.61 -36.26 -28.12
C VAL A 350 -0.76 -35.43 -26.85
N LEU A 351 -1.99 -35.01 -26.55
CA LEU A 351 -2.39 -34.44 -25.27
C LEU A 351 -3.48 -35.34 -24.70
N THR A 352 -3.28 -35.87 -23.50
CA THR A 352 -4.28 -36.67 -22.78
C THR A 352 -4.69 -35.92 -21.54
N PHE A 353 -5.99 -35.86 -21.26
CA PHE A 353 -6.50 -35.33 -20.00
C PHE A 353 -7.67 -36.17 -19.50
N SER A 354 -7.60 -36.53 -18.22
CA SER A 354 -8.63 -37.30 -17.54
C SER A 354 -8.91 -36.73 -16.16
N ALA A 355 -10.17 -36.75 -15.73
CA ALA A 355 -10.57 -36.35 -14.39
C ALA A 355 -11.68 -37.26 -13.87
N LEU A 356 -11.66 -37.51 -12.57
CA LEU A 356 -12.72 -38.19 -11.83
C LEU A 356 -13.13 -37.30 -10.67
N ALA A 357 -14.44 -37.10 -10.50
CA ALA A 357 -15.01 -36.40 -9.36
C ALA A 357 -16.10 -37.24 -8.70
N PHE A 358 -16.16 -37.16 -7.37
CA PHE A 358 -17.16 -37.83 -6.53
C PHE A 358 -17.78 -36.81 -5.59
N ASP A 359 -19.07 -36.96 -5.33
CA ASP A 359 -19.73 -36.25 -4.25
C ASP A 359 -19.24 -36.73 -2.88
N GLY A 360 -19.67 -36.05 -1.83
CA GLY A 360 -19.34 -36.37 -0.45
C GLY A 360 -20.10 -37.57 0.12
N SER A 361 -20.94 -38.24 -0.67
CA SER A 361 -21.75 -39.35 -0.17
C SER A 361 -20.90 -40.61 -0.01
N GLU A 362 -21.20 -41.43 1.00
CA GLU A 362 -20.50 -42.71 1.23
C GLU A 362 -20.75 -43.76 0.13
N VAL A 363 -21.64 -43.45 -0.82
CA VAL A 363 -21.93 -44.32 -1.97
C VAL A 363 -21.16 -43.75 -3.15
N PRO A 364 -20.20 -44.49 -3.76
CA PRO A 364 -19.46 -44.01 -4.91
C PRO A 364 -20.38 -43.96 -6.12
N VAL A 365 -21.17 -42.90 -6.22
CA VAL A 365 -21.80 -42.48 -7.46
C VAL A 365 -20.72 -41.64 -8.14
N MET A 366 -20.04 -42.21 -9.12
CA MET A 366 -19.09 -41.48 -9.95
C MET A 366 -19.86 -40.38 -10.67
N GLU A 367 -19.80 -39.14 -10.18
CA GLU A 367 -20.62 -38.06 -10.72
C GLU A 367 -20.07 -37.53 -12.04
N LEU A 368 -18.75 -37.54 -12.24
CA LEU A 368 -18.13 -37.10 -13.48
C LEU A 368 -16.84 -37.87 -13.76
N SER A 369 -16.77 -38.50 -14.92
CA SER A 369 -15.53 -39.01 -15.50
C SER A 369 -15.32 -38.36 -16.86
N THR A 370 -14.11 -37.85 -17.09
CA THR A 370 -13.71 -37.38 -18.42
C THR A 370 -12.44 -38.09 -18.83
N ASN A 371 -12.36 -38.51 -20.09
CA ASN A 371 -11.12 -38.98 -20.71
C ASN A 371 -11.07 -38.44 -22.13
N ASN A 372 -10.04 -37.66 -22.42
CA ASN A 372 -9.91 -36.96 -23.67
C ASN A 372 -8.51 -37.13 -24.20
N THR A 373 -8.40 -37.28 -25.51
CA THR A 373 -7.13 -37.29 -26.21
C THR A 373 -7.22 -36.38 -27.43
N VAL A 374 -6.28 -35.47 -27.55
CA VAL A 374 -6.04 -34.67 -28.75
C VAL A 374 -4.77 -35.20 -29.38
N THR A 375 -4.84 -35.63 -30.63
CA THR A 375 -3.65 -35.98 -31.42
C THR A 375 -3.54 -35.01 -32.57
N TRP A 376 -2.32 -34.62 -32.92
CA TRP A 376 -2.07 -33.89 -34.15
C TRP A 376 -0.89 -34.47 -34.91
N ALA A 377 -0.95 -34.36 -36.23
CA ALA A 377 0.16 -34.71 -37.11
C ALA A 377 0.21 -33.77 -38.32
N SER A 378 1.38 -33.20 -38.58
CA SER A 378 1.68 -32.38 -39.74
C SER A 378 2.68 -33.12 -40.64
N PRO A 379 2.34 -33.37 -41.92
CA PRO A 379 3.26 -33.99 -42.86
C PRO A 379 4.40 -33.05 -43.31
N ILE A 380 4.38 -31.76 -42.97
CA ILE A 380 5.33 -30.75 -43.48
C ILE A 380 6.08 -29.96 -42.39
N ALA A 381 6.09 -30.46 -41.15
CA ALA A 381 6.70 -29.79 -39.99
C ALA A 381 6.18 -28.36 -39.71
N ASP A 382 5.01 -28.03 -40.26
CA ASP A 382 4.30 -26.78 -40.03
C ASP A 382 2.80 -27.10 -39.88
N TRP A 383 2.39 -27.31 -38.64
CA TRP A 383 1.01 -27.65 -38.30
C TRP A 383 0.02 -26.50 -38.56
N LEU A 384 0.50 -25.25 -38.74
CA LEU A 384 -0.34 -24.12 -39.08
C LEU A 384 -0.74 -24.09 -40.56
N THR A 385 0.05 -24.73 -41.45
CA THR A 385 -0.25 -24.78 -42.89
C THR A 385 -0.93 -26.08 -43.32
N GLN A 386 -0.54 -27.23 -42.78
CA GLN A 386 -1.16 -28.51 -43.12
C GLN A 386 -0.98 -29.53 -41.98
N GLY A 387 -2.07 -30.14 -41.55
CA GLY A 387 -2.05 -31.23 -40.57
C GLY A 387 -3.44 -31.74 -40.27
N ASP A 388 -3.47 -32.91 -39.63
CA ASP A 388 -4.67 -33.54 -39.09
C ASP A 388 -4.68 -33.36 -37.57
N ILE A 389 -5.82 -32.94 -37.02
CA ILE A 389 -6.07 -32.93 -35.57
C ILE A 389 -7.25 -33.86 -35.34
N ASN A 390 -7.07 -34.87 -34.48
CA ASN A 390 -8.17 -35.73 -34.06
C ASN A 390 -8.40 -35.53 -32.57
N ILE A 391 -9.66 -35.33 -32.19
CA ILE A 391 -10.07 -35.14 -30.80
C ILE A 391 -11.03 -36.27 -30.45
N THR A 392 -10.69 -37.03 -29.42
CA THR A 392 -11.58 -38.03 -28.81
C THR A 392 -11.94 -37.54 -27.41
N SER A 393 -13.22 -37.49 -27.10
CA SER A 393 -13.74 -37.06 -25.80
C SER A 393 -14.80 -38.05 -25.33
N THR A 394 -14.60 -38.57 -24.12
CA THR A 394 -15.57 -39.41 -23.40
C THR A 394 -15.89 -38.69 -22.11
N THR A 395 -17.15 -38.33 -21.90
CA THR A 395 -17.63 -37.75 -20.64
C THR A 395 -18.81 -38.55 -20.12
N GLN A 396 -18.69 -39.05 -18.89
CA GLN A 396 -19.73 -39.81 -18.21
C GLN A 396 -20.19 -39.03 -16.99
N VAL A 397 -21.51 -38.79 -16.88
CA VAL A 397 -22.14 -38.22 -15.69
C VAL A 397 -23.15 -39.23 -15.17
N ALA A 398 -23.02 -39.66 -13.91
CA ALA A 398 -24.01 -40.55 -13.33
C ALA A 398 -25.42 -39.92 -13.40
N ASP A 399 -26.39 -40.74 -13.77
CA ASP A 399 -27.83 -40.45 -13.80
C ASP A 399 -28.33 -39.34 -14.75
N ILE A 400 -27.50 -38.73 -15.61
CA ILE A 400 -27.95 -37.63 -16.49
C ILE A 400 -27.67 -37.85 -17.99
N LEU A 401 -26.47 -38.25 -18.42
CA LEU A 401 -26.15 -38.50 -19.83
C LEU A 401 -24.76 -39.14 -20.02
N ASP A 402 -24.63 -40.07 -20.97
CA ASP A 402 -23.34 -40.54 -21.51
C ASP A 402 -23.07 -39.76 -22.81
N TRP A 403 -21.98 -38.98 -22.88
CA TRP A 403 -21.64 -38.20 -24.07
C TRP A 403 -20.29 -38.65 -24.64
N ASP A 404 -20.38 -39.28 -25.82
CA ASP A 404 -19.23 -39.62 -26.66
C ASP A 404 -19.15 -38.66 -27.86
N ALA A 405 -18.03 -37.97 -27.99
CA ALA A 405 -17.74 -37.14 -29.16
C ALA A 405 -16.38 -37.54 -29.75
N ALA A 406 -16.37 -37.84 -31.05
CA ALA A 406 -15.16 -38.06 -31.85
C ALA A 406 -15.22 -37.15 -33.08
N GLY A 407 -14.13 -36.44 -33.36
CA GLY A 407 -14.06 -35.42 -34.43
C GLY A 407 -12.67 -35.28 -35.01
#